data_AF-A0A4Q9XYZ0-F1
#
_entry.id   AF-A0A4Q9XYZ0-F1
#
_cell.length_a   1.000
_cell.length_b   1.000
_cell.length_c   1.000
_cell.angle_alpha   90.00
_cell.angle_beta   90.00
_cell.angle_gamma   90.00
#
_symmetry.space_group_name_H-M   'P 1'
#
loop_
_entity.id
_entity.type
_entity.pdbx_description
1 polymer ?
#
loop_
_entity_poly.entity_id
_entity_poly.type
_entity_poly.pdbx_seq_one_letter_code
_entity_poly.pdbx_strand_id
1 'polypeptide(L)'
;MKQVHLLTPVAGQLVPLASVHDPVFSQGMMGQGFGIEPTDGQVVAPISGKVTMVAASLHAIGFKGDNGLEVLVHLGIDTVELADQPPFKVNVQVGETVTAGDKIAMMDLAAIASANKATTVIMAVTNSTDMVTKLTPEVGEVRAGVVGAVVELKEHVDAPPIVKGKGGKYAELATQIIAQVGGPVNIKSVIHCITRVRFYLKDESQANDEGIRNLKGVIDVAKAGGQYQVVIGPAVTDVYDAIVAQLGPGFGDADASAVATEKEANRLAWQKMTPWQKVKHGFSSLIGVITGSMIPVIGLLAASGILKGILSLLTNFKLVSATTPTYAIINAMGDSVFYFLPIFVGFTAAKKLGSDPVIMGIIGGVLTYPAIVGMATTEVPYNC
;
A
#
# COMPACT_ATOMS: atom_id res chain seq x y z
N MET A 1 -28.13 -9.37 21.81
CA MET A 1 -27.68 -9.11 20.42
C MET A 1 -28.16 -7.75 19.93
N LYS A 2 -27.26 -6.91 19.39
CA LYS A 2 -27.59 -5.59 18.82
C LYS A 2 -27.99 -5.77 17.35
N GLN A 3 -29.20 -5.38 17.00
CA GLN A 3 -29.68 -5.43 15.61
C GLN A 3 -29.48 -4.08 14.92
N VAL A 4 -29.16 -4.14 13.63
CA VAL A 4 -29.04 -2.97 12.74
C VAL A 4 -29.89 -3.24 11.51
N HIS A 5 -30.64 -2.23 11.07
CA HIS A 5 -31.42 -2.32 9.85
C HIS A 5 -30.65 -1.66 8.70
N LEU A 6 -30.53 -2.37 7.58
CA LEU A 6 -30.00 -1.83 6.34
C LEU A 6 -31.16 -1.51 5.40
N LEU A 7 -31.17 -0.29 4.86
CA LEU A 7 -32.16 0.11 3.88
C LEU A 7 -31.79 -0.42 2.49
N THR A 8 -32.81 -0.69 1.67
CA THR A 8 -32.65 -1.02 0.26
C THR A 8 -32.15 0.21 -0.51
N PRO A 9 -31.04 0.10 -1.26
CA PRO A 9 -30.50 1.25 -2.01
C PRO A 9 -31.37 1.62 -3.22
N VAL A 10 -32.18 0.71 -3.75
CA VAL A 10 -33.04 0.92 -4.93
C VAL A 10 -34.41 0.26 -4.72
N ALA A 11 -35.41 0.69 -5.49
CA ALA A 11 -36.70 -0.02 -5.57
C ALA A 11 -36.58 -1.19 -6.55
N GLY A 12 -37.26 -2.31 -6.29
CA GLY A 12 -37.26 -3.46 -7.18
C GLY A 12 -37.53 -4.78 -6.49
N GLN A 13 -37.05 -5.87 -7.09
CA GLN A 13 -37.18 -7.23 -6.55
C GLN A 13 -35.89 -7.61 -5.80
N LEU A 14 -35.97 -7.68 -4.47
CA LEU A 14 -34.87 -8.15 -3.62
C LEU A 14 -34.74 -9.68 -3.77
N VAL A 15 -33.52 -10.14 -4.02
CA VAL A 15 -33.18 -11.55 -4.20
C VAL A 15 -32.03 -11.95 -3.27
N PRO A 16 -31.95 -13.23 -2.84
CA PRO A 16 -30.80 -13.73 -2.09
C PRO A 16 -29.48 -13.49 -2.83
N LEU A 17 -28.41 -13.20 -2.11
CA LEU A 17 -27.09 -12.97 -2.71
C LEU A 17 -26.62 -14.15 -3.59
N ALA A 18 -26.92 -15.38 -3.16
CA ALA A 18 -26.59 -16.61 -3.88
C ALA A 18 -27.30 -16.74 -5.26
N SER A 19 -28.35 -15.96 -5.51
CA SER A 19 -29.08 -15.93 -6.79
C SER A 19 -28.57 -14.87 -7.76
N VAL A 20 -27.60 -14.05 -7.34
CA VAL A 20 -26.96 -13.04 -8.20
C VAL A 20 -25.98 -13.71 -9.16
N HIS A 21 -26.01 -13.33 -10.43
CA HIS A 21 -25.17 -13.90 -11.49
C HIS A 21 -23.74 -13.34 -11.50
N ASP A 22 -23.11 -13.26 -10.33
CA ASP A 22 -21.72 -12.84 -10.15
C ASP A 22 -21.06 -13.74 -9.08
N PRO A 23 -20.01 -14.52 -9.41
CA PRO A 23 -19.37 -15.44 -8.46
C PRO A 23 -18.72 -14.75 -7.25
N VAL A 24 -18.21 -13.52 -7.41
CA VAL A 24 -17.56 -12.76 -6.32
C VAL A 24 -18.57 -12.45 -5.23
N PHE A 25 -19.78 -12.05 -5.62
CA PHE A 25 -20.85 -11.73 -4.68
C PHE A 25 -21.64 -12.97 -4.24
N SER A 26 -22.07 -13.82 -5.17
CA SER A 26 -22.91 -14.99 -4.85
C SER A 26 -22.25 -16.01 -3.94
N GLN A 27 -20.92 -16.12 -3.96
CA GLN A 27 -20.15 -16.96 -3.05
C GLN A 27 -19.83 -16.28 -1.70
N GLY A 28 -20.26 -15.02 -1.52
CA GLY A 28 -20.02 -14.26 -0.30
C GLY A 28 -18.57 -13.84 -0.09
N MET A 29 -17.72 -13.85 -1.12
CA MET A 29 -16.30 -13.46 -1.00
C MET A 29 -16.14 -12.00 -0.57
N MET A 30 -17.10 -11.14 -0.94
CA MET A 30 -17.16 -9.72 -0.51
C MET A 30 -18.01 -9.50 0.75
N GLY A 31 -18.45 -10.58 1.41
CA GLY A 31 -19.26 -10.54 2.63
C GLY A 31 -20.74 -10.91 2.42
N GLN A 32 -21.49 -10.90 3.51
CA GLN A 32 -22.93 -11.16 3.51
C GLN A 32 -23.71 -9.99 2.90
N GLY A 33 -24.83 -10.26 2.23
CA GLY A 33 -25.56 -9.24 1.50
C GLY A 33 -26.79 -9.76 0.78
N PHE A 34 -27.25 -9.01 -0.22
CA PHE A 34 -28.33 -9.38 -1.14
C PHE A 34 -28.21 -8.63 -2.47
N GLY A 35 -28.95 -9.09 -3.48
CA GLY A 35 -29.14 -8.37 -4.74
C GLY A 35 -30.53 -7.74 -4.81
N ILE A 36 -30.70 -6.71 -5.63
CA ILE A 36 -32.00 -6.17 -6.02
C ILE A 36 -32.02 -6.00 -7.53
N GLU A 37 -33.03 -6.55 -8.19
CA GLU A 37 -33.34 -6.24 -9.59
C GLU A 37 -34.14 -4.93 -9.65
N PRO A 38 -33.54 -3.81 -10.05
CA PRO A 38 -34.15 -2.50 -9.88
C PRO A 38 -35.32 -2.25 -10.85
N THR A 39 -36.36 -1.57 -10.37
CA THR A 39 -37.49 -1.10 -11.21
C THR A 39 -37.37 0.36 -11.61
N ASP A 40 -36.56 1.14 -10.90
CA ASP A 40 -36.21 2.51 -11.26
C ASP A 40 -34.70 2.77 -11.05
N GLY A 41 -34.23 3.93 -11.48
CA GLY A 41 -32.82 4.29 -11.40
C GLY A 41 -32.41 5.07 -10.14
N GLN A 42 -33.32 5.34 -9.20
CA GLN A 42 -32.98 6.14 -8.03
C GLN A 42 -32.20 5.31 -7.01
N VAL A 43 -31.03 5.81 -6.61
CA VAL A 43 -30.19 5.16 -5.59
C VAL A 43 -30.13 5.99 -4.31
N VAL A 44 -30.40 5.37 -3.17
CA VAL A 44 -30.36 5.98 -1.84
C VAL A 44 -29.32 5.32 -0.92
N ALA A 45 -28.87 6.04 0.11
CA ALA A 45 -27.93 5.52 1.09
C ALA A 45 -28.57 4.40 1.94
N PRO A 46 -27.93 3.21 2.03
CA PRO A 46 -28.50 2.08 2.78
C PRO A 46 -28.33 2.21 4.31
N ILE A 47 -27.42 3.09 4.76
CA ILE A 47 -27.09 3.29 6.17
C ILE A 47 -26.62 4.73 6.40
N SER A 48 -26.87 5.27 7.61
CA SER A 48 -26.29 6.54 8.04
C SER A 48 -24.81 6.36 8.42
N GLY A 49 -23.95 7.27 7.98
CA GLY A 49 -22.53 7.22 8.26
C GLY A 49 -21.70 8.00 7.25
N LYS A 50 -20.45 7.56 7.03
CA LYS A 50 -19.50 8.24 6.15
C LYS A 50 -19.31 7.49 4.84
N VAL A 51 -19.28 8.22 3.72
CA VAL A 51 -18.83 7.68 2.43
C VAL A 51 -17.33 7.41 2.51
N THR A 52 -16.91 6.16 2.31
CA THR A 52 -15.51 5.75 2.41
C THR A 52 -14.86 5.56 1.05
N MET A 53 -15.65 5.29 0.01
CA MET A 53 -15.18 5.03 -1.34
C MET A 53 -16.24 5.42 -2.35
N VAL A 54 -15.81 6.02 -3.47
CA VAL A 54 -16.59 6.13 -4.70
C VAL A 54 -15.67 5.62 -5.81
N ALA A 55 -16.10 4.60 -6.56
CA ALA A 55 -15.30 4.05 -7.65
C ALA A 55 -15.09 5.09 -8.76
N ALA A 56 -13.94 5.05 -9.45
CA ALA A 56 -13.64 6.01 -10.51
C ALA A 56 -14.67 5.97 -11.66
N SER A 57 -15.18 4.78 -12.00
CA SER A 57 -16.27 4.59 -12.97
C SER A 57 -17.67 4.74 -12.36
N LEU A 58 -17.78 5.24 -11.13
CA LEU A 58 -19.01 5.60 -10.43
C LEU A 58 -20.01 4.45 -10.14
N HIS A 59 -19.68 3.22 -10.53
CA HIS A 59 -20.53 2.05 -10.36
C HIS A 59 -20.59 1.50 -8.93
N ALA A 60 -19.75 1.97 -8.00
CA ALA A 60 -19.74 1.44 -6.64
C ALA A 60 -19.47 2.53 -5.60
N ILE A 61 -20.18 2.44 -4.48
CA ILE A 61 -20.11 3.39 -3.36
C ILE A 61 -20.00 2.62 -2.05
N GLY A 62 -18.97 2.92 -1.28
CA GLY A 62 -18.71 2.34 0.04
C GLY A 62 -19.13 3.29 1.16
N PHE A 63 -19.70 2.72 2.22
CA PHE A 63 -20.15 3.42 3.42
C PHE A 63 -19.56 2.77 4.66
N LYS A 64 -19.30 3.60 5.67
CA LYS A 64 -19.03 3.14 7.03
C LYS A 64 -20.06 3.74 7.97
N GLY A 65 -20.92 2.89 8.52
CA GLY A 65 -21.93 3.27 9.49
C GLY A 65 -21.33 3.65 10.84
N ASP A 66 -22.07 4.44 11.62
CA ASP A 66 -21.66 4.84 12.98
C ASP A 66 -21.50 3.66 13.94
N ASN A 67 -22.15 2.53 13.61
CA ASN A 67 -22.03 1.25 14.29
C ASN A 67 -20.80 0.42 13.87
N GLY A 68 -19.98 0.93 12.94
CA GLY A 68 -18.79 0.27 12.42
C GLY A 68 -19.02 -0.72 11.28
N LEU A 69 -20.27 -0.94 10.82
CA LEU A 69 -20.54 -1.73 9.62
C LEU A 69 -19.98 -1.04 8.38
N GLU A 70 -19.34 -1.81 7.51
CA GLU A 70 -18.87 -1.34 6.22
C GLU A 70 -19.77 -1.95 5.14
N VAL A 71 -20.46 -1.10 4.39
CA VAL A 71 -21.48 -1.48 3.40
C VAL A 71 -21.04 -0.99 2.02
N LEU A 72 -21.04 -1.88 1.05
CA LEU A 72 -20.79 -1.60 -0.35
C LEU A 72 -22.10 -1.67 -1.14
N VAL A 73 -22.42 -0.63 -1.90
CA VAL A 73 -23.46 -0.64 -2.92
C VAL A 73 -22.79 -0.68 -4.29
N HIS A 74 -23.01 -1.74 -5.03
CA HIS A 74 -22.48 -1.98 -6.38
C HIS A 74 -23.63 -1.93 -7.39
N LEU A 75 -23.50 -1.10 -8.41
CA LEU A 75 -24.55 -0.73 -9.37
C LEU A 75 -24.38 -1.52 -10.68
N GLY A 76 -25.17 -2.59 -10.84
CA GLY A 76 -25.06 -3.51 -11.97
C GLY A 76 -23.91 -4.53 -11.82
N ILE A 77 -23.74 -5.40 -12.80
CA ILE A 77 -22.65 -6.40 -12.87
C ILE A 77 -21.75 -6.08 -14.06
N ASP A 78 -20.43 -6.14 -13.88
CA ASP A 78 -19.39 -5.78 -14.87
C ASP A 78 -19.52 -4.36 -15.45
N THR A 79 -20.20 -3.46 -14.74
CA THR A 79 -20.45 -2.08 -15.18
C THR A 79 -19.22 -1.18 -15.05
N VAL A 80 -18.15 -1.65 -14.40
CA VAL A 80 -16.83 -1.01 -14.42
C VAL A 80 -16.30 -0.83 -15.84
N GLU A 81 -16.66 -1.72 -16.77
CA GLU A 81 -16.27 -1.65 -18.19
C GLU A 81 -16.90 -0.47 -18.93
N LEU A 82 -17.91 0.19 -18.34
CA LEU A 82 -18.56 1.38 -18.90
C LEU A 82 -17.89 2.68 -18.44
N ALA A 83 -16.64 2.61 -17.94
CA ALA A 83 -15.93 3.76 -17.37
C ALA A 83 -15.79 4.97 -18.32
N ASP A 84 -15.72 4.72 -19.63
CA ASP A 84 -15.58 5.80 -20.63
C ASP A 84 -16.87 6.63 -20.77
N GLN A 85 -18.04 6.01 -20.55
CA GLN A 85 -19.36 6.63 -20.57
C GLN A 85 -20.23 6.04 -19.47
N PRO A 86 -20.00 6.43 -18.20
CA PRO A 86 -20.65 5.79 -17.07
C PRO A 86 -22.15 6.10 -17.07
N PRO A 87 -23.04 5.08 -17.03
CA PRO A 87 -24.50 5.27 -16.95
C PRO A 87 -24.96 5.63 -15.53
N PHE A 88 -24.09 6.31 -14.77
CA PHE A 88 -24.29 6.64 -13.36
C PHE A 88 -23.99 8.11 -13.12
N LYS A 89 -24.83 8.74 -12.31
CA LYS A 89 -24.59 10.06 -11.76
C LYS A 89 -24.56 9.96 -10.24
N VAL A 90 -23.38 10.11 -9.65
CA VAL A 90 -23.18 10.06 -8.19
C VAL A 90 -23.11 11.49 -7.65
N ASN A 91 -23.85 11.77 -6.59
CA ASN A 91 -24.01 13.10 -6.01
C ASN A 91 -23.26 13.27 -4.68
N VAL A 92 -22.52 12.25 -4.24
CA VAL A 92 -21.76 12.24 -2.98
C VAL A 92 -20.27 12.02 -3.23
N GLN A 93 -19.44 12.44 -2.28
CA GLN A 93 -17.98 12.32 -2.37
C GLN A 93 -17.36 11.61 -1.16
N VAL A 94 -16.15 11.06 -1.33
CA VAL A 94 -15.42 10.39 -0.25
C VAL A 94 -15.22 11.35 0.93
N GLY A 95 -15.56 10.87 2.12
CA GLY A 95 -15.48 11.63 3.36
C GLY A 95 -16.74 12.42 3.73
N GLU A 96 -17.75 12.47 2.85
CA GLU A 96 -19.05 13.06 3.14
C GLU A 96 -19.85 12.20 4.13
N THR A 97 -20.68 12.84 4.95
CA THR A 97 -21.61 12.15 5.86
C THR A 97 -22.99 12.13 5.23
N VAL A 98 -23.62 10.96 5.22
CA VAL A 98 -24.97 10.73 4.67
C VAL A 98 -25.88 10.15 5.75
N THR A 99 -27.17 10.42 5.62
CA THR A 99 -28.23 9.77 6.39
C THR A 99 -28.84 8.64 5.56
N ALA A 100 -29.22 7.54 6.19
CA ALA A 100 -29.93 6.46 5.52
C ALA A 100 -31.18 7.01 4.79
N GLY A 101 -31.31 6.70 3.50
CA GLY A 101 -32.39 7.21 2.64
C GLY A 101 -32.04 8.46 1.83
N ASP A 102 -30.90 9.11 2.08
CA ASP A 102 -30.44 10.24 1.26
C ASP A 102 -30.22 9.81 -0.19
N LYS A 103 -30.57 10.68 -1.15
CA LYS A 103 -30.34 10.40 -2.58
C LYS A 103 -28.86 10.55 -2.90
N ILE A 104 -28.21 9.44 -3.26
CA ILE A 104 -26.76 9.39 -3.46
C ILE A 104 -26.35 9.24 -4.92
N ALA A 105 -27.18 8.61 -5.75
CA ALA A 105 -26.89 8.43 -7.16
C ALA A 105 -28.16 8.23 -8.00
N MET A 106 -27.99 8.34 -9.30
CA MET A 106 -28.97 7.98 -10.32
C MET A 106 -28.32 7.01 -11.32
N MET A 107 -29.05 5.96 -11.67
CA MET A 107 -28.63 4.90 -12.59
C MET A 107 -29.50 4.91 -13.84
N ASP A 108 -28.89 4.89 -15.03
CA ASP A 108 -29.60 4.73 -16.30
C ASP A 108 -29.72 3.24 -16.65
N LEU A 109 -30.85 2.64 -16.24
CA LEU A 109 -31.14 1.22 -16.48
C LEU A 109 -31.14 0.87 -17.98
N ALA A 110 -31.64 1.77 -18.82
CA ALA A 110 -31.76 1.53 -20.25
C ALA A 110 -30.39 1.53 -20.92
N ALA A 111 -29.50 2.42 -20.51
CA ALA A 111 -28.12 2.45 -20.99
C ALA A 111 -27.34 1.19 -20.58
N ILE A 112 -27.47 0.74 -19.33
CA ILE A 112 -26.82 -0.50 -18.84
C ILE A 112 -27.32 -1.72 -19.63
N ALA A 113 -28.64 -1.84 -19.81
CA ALA A 113 -29.23 -2.92 -20.59
C ALA A 113 -28.79 -2.89 -22.06
N SER A 114 -28.73 -1.70 -22.67
CA SER A 114 -28.25 -1.51 -24.06
C SER A 114 -26.78 -1.91 -24.24
N ALA A 115 -25.99 -1.84 -23.17
CA ALA A 115 -24.61 -2.31 -23.14
C ALA A 115 -24.46 -3.82 -22.84
N ASN A 116 -25.57 -4.58 -22.79
CA ASN A 116 -25.61 -6.00 -22.44
C ASN A 116 -25.01 -6.33 -21.06
N LYS A 117 -25.19 -5.43 -20.10
CA LYS A 117 -24.79 -5.62 -18.70
C LYS A 117 -26.02 -5.83 -17.83
N ALA A 118 -25.87 -6.57 -16.72
CA ALA A 118 -26.97 -6.77 -15.78
C ALA A 118 -27.17 -5.53 -14.92
N THR A 119 -28.43 -5.17 -14.66
CA THR A 119 -28.79 -4.01 -13.83
C THR A 119 -28.87 -4.33 -12.34
N THR A 120 -28.69 -5.59 -11.95
CA THR A 120 -28.76 -6.05 -10.56
C THR A 120 -27.88 -5.20 -9.65
N VAL A 121 -28.49 -4.54 -8.66
CA VAL A 121 -27.76 -3.77 -7.64
C VAL A 121 -27.43 -4.70 -6.49
N ILE A 122 -26.15 -4.75 -6.10
CA ILE A 122 -25.68 -5.62 -5.04
C ILE A 122 -25.34 -4.79 -3.83
N MET A 123 -25.86 -5.20 -2.67
CA MET A 123 -25.47 -4.63 -1.39
C MET A 123 -24.75 -5.69 -0.56
N ALA A 124 -23.51 -5.42 -0.20
CA ALA A 124 -22.66 -6.33 0.57
C ALA A 124 -22.11 -5.64 1.83
N VAL A 125 -22.07 -6.37 2.95
CA VAL A 125 -21.42 -5.94 4.19
C VAL A 125 -19.98 -6.47 4.18
N THR A 126 -19.03 -5.63 3.83
CA THR A 126 -17.65 -6.03 3.51
C THR A 126 -16.84 -6.50 4.72
N ASN A 127 -17.26 -6.11 5.94
CA ASN A 127 -16.70 -6.60 7.19
C ASN A 127 -17.64 -7.58 7.92
N SER A 128 -18.49 -8.31 7.18
CA SER A 128 -19.46 -9.23 7.78
C SER A 128 -18.82 -10.32 8.65
N THR A 129 -17.64 -10.83 8.27
CA THR A 129 -16.92 -11.84 9.05
C THR A 129 -16.55 -11.35 10.45
N ASP A 130 -16.28 -10.05 10.60
CA ASP A 130 -15.89 -9.46 11.89
C ASP A 130 -17.08 -9.05 12.73
N MET A 131 -18.15 -8.56 12.10
CA MET A 131 -19.19 -7.80 12.78
C MET A 131 -20.56 -8.47 12.79
N VAL A 132 -20.83 -9.39 11.85
CA VAL A 132 -22.16 -9.92 11.59
C VAL A 132 -22.23 -11.39 11.98
N THR A 133 -23.15 -11.71 12.89
CA THR A 133 -23.53 -13.10 13.18
C THR A 133 -24.42 -13.63 12.05
N LYS A 134 -25.39 -12.82 11.63
CA LYS A 134 -26.38 -13.18 10.62
C LYS A 134 -26.93 -11.94 9.93
N LEU A 135 -27.03 -11.97 8.61
CA LEU A 135 -27.80 -11.02 7.82
C LEU A 135 -29.03 -11.74 7.26
N THR A 136 -30.21 -11.21 7.56
CA THR A 136 -31.48 -11.77 7.09
C THR A 136 -32.13 -10.79 6.11
N PRO A 137 -32.10 -11.07 4.78
CA PRO A 137 -32.73 -10.21 3.79
C PRO A 137 -34.25 -10.42 3.73
N GLU A 138 -34.99 -9.34 3.48
CA GLU A 138 -36.44 -9.36 3.21
C GLU A 138 -36.67 -9.57 1.70
N VAL A 139 -36.59 -10.84 1.27
CA VAL A 139 -36.77 -11.22 -0.14
C VAL A 139 -38.21 -10.89 -0.59
N GLY A 140 -38.34 -10.18 -1.71
CA GLY A 140 -39.63 -9.71 -2.20
C GLY A 140 -39.54 -8.39 -2.95
N GLU A 141 -40.69 -7.84 -3.30
CA GLU A 141 -40.78 -6.50 -3.89
C GLU A 141 -40.58 -5.43 -2.81
N VAL A 142 -39.65 -4.50 -3.06
CA VAL A 142 -39.22 -3.47 -2.11
C VAL A 142 -39.19 -2.09 -2.77
N ARG A 143 -39.39 -1.03 -1.98
CA ARG A 143 -39.16 0.36 -2.40
C ARG A 143 -37.76 0.80 -2.00
N ALA A 144 -37.21 1.84 -2.62
CA ALA A 144 -35.95 2.43 -2.16
C ALA A 144 -36.11 3.04 -0.75
N GLY A 145 -35.13 2.83 0.12
CA GLY A 145 -35.09 3.42 1.46
C GLY A 145 -35.98 2.75 2.51
N VAL A 146 -36.50 1.55 2.24
CA VAL A 146 -37.17 0.72 3.26
C VAL A 146 -36.19 -0.31 3.81
N VAL A 147 -36.50 -0.92 4.95
CA VAL A 147 -35.65 -1.97 5.51
C VAL A 147 -35.59 -3.15 4.54
N GLY A 148 -34.40 -3.50 4.08
CA GLY A 148 -34.14 -4.63 3.17
C GLY A 148 -33.44 -5.80 3.83
N ALA A 149 -32.75 -5.56 4.94
CA ALA A 149 -32.22 -6.63 5.77
C ALA A 149 -32.06 -6.21 7.23
N VAL A 150 -32.20 -7.21 8.10
CA VAL A 150 -31.83 -7.11 9.51
C VAL A 150 -30.47 -7.78 9.70
N VAL A 151 -29.54 -7.03 10.27
CA VAL A 151 -28.19 -7.47 10.60
C VAL A 151 -28.08 -7.70 12.10
N GLU A 152 -27.85 -8.94 12.49
CA GLU A 152 -27.53 -9.30 13.87
C GLU A 152 -26.02 -9.15 14.06
N LEU A 153 -25.62 -8.17 14.86
CA LEU A 153 -24.22 -7.98 15.20
C LEU A 153 -23.77 -9.04 16.19
N LYS A 154 -22.51 -9.48 16.04
CA LYS A 154 -21.85 -10.31 17.07
C LYS A 154 -21.89 -9.57 18.41
N GLU A 155 -22.23 -10.28 19.48
CA GLU A 155 -22.13 -9.71 20.82
C GLU A 155 -20.66 -9.40 21.09
N HIS A 156 -20.35 -8.12 21.19
CA HIS A 156 -19.07 -7.71 21.72
C HIS A 156 -19.05 -8.13 23.20
N VAL A 157 -18.17 -9.05 23.57
CA VAL A 157 -17.50 -8.96 24.88
C VAL A 157 -16.97 -7.54 24.94
N ASP A 158 -17.34 -6.82 26.01
CA ASP A 158 -17.17 -5.39 26.17
C ASP A 158 -15.94 -4.82 25.45
N ALA A 159 -16.18 -3.78 24.65
CA ALA A 159 -15.09 -2.95 24.18
C ALA A 159 -14.29 -2.47 25.41
N PRO A 160 -12.97 -2.73 25.50
CA PRO A 160 -12.15 -2.00 26.44
C PRO A 160 -12.26 -0.51 26.09
N PRO A 161 -12.19 0.39 27.10
CA PRO A 161 -12.43 1.79 26.89
C PRO A 161 -11.48 2.33 25.83
N ILE A 162 -12.00 3.18 24.94
CA ILE A 162 -11.19 4.03 24.06
C ILE A 162 -10.35 4.92 24.97
N VAL A 163 -9.15 4.47 25.31
CA VAL A 163 -8.11 5.34 25.85
C VAL A 163 -7.48 5.99 24.63
N LYS A 164 -7.72 7.30 24.46
CA LYS A 164 -7.01 8.13 23.47
C LYS A 164 -5.52 8.14 23.80
N GLY A 165 -4.78 7.13 23.34
CA GLY A 165 -3.34 7.13 23.21
C GLY A 165 -2.95 7.74 21.86
N LYS A 166 -1.87 8.51 21.82
CA LYS A 166 -1.33 9.11 20.59
C LYS A 166 -0.80 8.01 19.65
N GLY A 167 -1.66 7.49 18.78
CA GLY A 167 -1.30 6.53 17.74
C GLY A 167 -2.52 6.27 16.85
N GLY A 168 -2.33 6.29 15.53
CA GLY A 168 -3.43 6.29 14.55
C GLY A 168 -4.34 5.04 14.58
N LYS A 169 -5.28 4.99 13.62
CA LYS A 169 -6.41 4.05 13.48
C LYS A 169 -6.11 2.55 13.70
N TYR A 170 -4.86 2.09 13.58
CA TYR A 170 -4.45 0.69 13.70
C TYR A 170 -3.38 0.42 14.78
N ALA A 171 -3.16 1.37 15.70
CA ALA A 171 -2.16 1.20 16.75
C ALA A 171 -2.40 -0.04 17.62
N GLU A 172 -3.64 -0.30 18.03
CA GLU A 172 -3.95 -1.48 18.87
C GLU A 172 -3.73 -2.79 18.13
N LEU A 173 -4.11 -2.86 16.85
CA LEU A 173 -3.89 -4.04 16.02
C LEU A 173 -2.39 -4.29 15.84
N ALA A 174 -1.60 -3.24 15.59
CA ALA A 174 -0.16 -3.33 15.51
C ALA A 174 0.46 -3.87 16.82
N THR A 175 0.00 -3.39 17.98
CA THR A 175 0.46 -3.87 19.30
C THR A 175 0.15 -5.36 19.49
N GLN A 176 -1.06 -5.77 19.13
CA GLN A 176 -1.50 -7.17 19.25
C GLN A 176 -0.71 -8.09 18.32
N ILE A 177 -0.50 -7.69 17.06
CA ILE A 177 0.31 -8.47 16.11
C ILE A 177 1.75 -8.60 16.65
N ILE A 178 2.37 -7.50 17.08
CA ILE A 178 3.74 -7.50 17.63
C ILE A 178 3.84 -8.45 18.83
N ALA A 179 2.87 -8.43 19.75
CA ALA A 179 2.85 -9.31 20.91
C ALA A 179 2.73 -10.79 20.51
N GLN A 180 1.82 -11.11 19.59
CA GLN A 180 1.54 -12.49 19.18
C GLN A 180 2.63 -13.10 18.29
N VAL A 181 3.47 -12.29 17.63
CA VAL A 181 4.68 -12.80 16.93
C VAL A 181 5.88 -13.00 17.87
N GLY A 182 5.71 -12.89 19.19
CA GLY A 182 6.79 -13.05 20.19
C GLY A 182 7.45 -11.74 20.64
N GLY A 183 6.81 -10.60 20.36
CA GLY A 183 7.28 -9.27 20.79
C GLY A 183 8.37 -8.66 19.90
N PRO A 184 8.75 -7.38 20.14
CA PRO A 184 9.76 -6.68 19.35
C PRO A 184 11.11 -7.41 19.32
N VAL A 185 11.44 -8.12 20.39
CA VAL A 185 12.69 -8.88 20.53
C VAL A 185 12.78 -10.06 19.57
N ASN A 186 11.64 -10.63 19.14
CA ASN A 186 11.58 -11.74 18.18
C ASN A 186 11.51 -11.26 16.73
N ILE A 187 11.26 -9.98 16.48
CA ILE A 187 11.17 -9.42 15.13
C ILE A 187 12.58 -9.01 14.67
N LYS A 188 12.98 -9.45 13.48
CA LYS A 188 14.20 -8.98 12.78
C LYS A 188 13.90 -7.80 11.87
N SER A 189 12.83 -7.91 11.09
CA SER A 189 12.36 -6.85 10.19
C SER A 189 10.90 -7.11 9.79
N VAL A 190 10.25 -6.06 9.30
CA VAL A 190 8.87 -6.07 8.83
C VAL A 190 8.84 -5.38 7.47
N ILE A 191 8.15 -5.97 6.50
CA ILE A 191 7.86 -5.37 5.20
C ILE A 191 6.38 -5.55 4.89
N HIS A 192 5.88 -4.93 3.83
CA HIS A 192 4.53 -5.19 3.35
C HIS A 192 4.46 -5.29 1.82
N CYS A 193 3.45 -6.01 1.35
CA CYS A 193 3.01 -5.98 -0.05
C CYS A 193 1.57 -5.44 -0.11
N ILE A 194 0.83 -5.67 -1.21
CA ILE A 194 -0.50 -5.08 -1.44
C ILE A 194 -1.55 -5.53 -0.40
N THR A 195 -1.44 -6.75 0.15
CA THR A 195 -2.45 -7.30 1.07
C THR A 195 -1.88 -7.94 2.34
N ARG A 196 -0.56 -7.96 2.53
CA ARG A 196 0.09 -8.69 3.63
C ARG A 196 1.23 -7.93 4.25
N VAL A 197 1.30 -7.96 5.57
CA VAL A 197 2.49 -7.60 6.34
C VAL A 197 3.33 -8.87 6.51
N ARG A 198 4.63 -8.78 6.26
CA ARG A 198 5.55 -9.92 6.30
C ARG A 198 6.62 -9.66 7.34
N PHE A 199 6.68 -10.52 8.33
CA PHE A 199 7.65 -10.48 9.40
C PHE A 199 8.76 -11.49 9.12
N TYR A 200 9.98 -11.05 9.37
CA TYR A 200 11.11 -11.95 9.53
C TYR A 200 11.37 -12.11 11.02
N LEU A 201 11.15 -13.31 11.53
CA LEU A 201 11.28 -13.60 12.95
C LEU A 201 12.66 -14.21 13.25
N LYS A 202 13.14 -14.03 14.47
CA LYS A 202 14.33 -14.74 14.97
C LYS A 202 14.00 -16.20 15.19
N ASP A 203 12.79 -16.47 15.68
CA ASP A 203 12.26 -17.79 15.95
C ASP A 203 10.75 -17.83 15.61
N GLU A 204 10.38 -18.62 14.61
CA GLU A 204 8.99 -18.76 14.18
C GLU A 204 8.12 -19.53 15.19
N SER A 205 8.71 -20.32 16.10
CA SER A 205 7.95 -21.12 17.07
C SER A 205 7.33 -20.27 18.19
N GLN A 206 7.84 -19.06 18.39
CA GLN A 206 7.31 -18.09 19.36
C GLN A 206 6.10 -17.31 18.81
N ALA A 207 5.79 -17.46 17.52
CA ALA A 207 4.62 -16.83 16.93
C ALA A 207 3.37 -17.68 17.13
N ASN A 208 2.31 -17.06 17.62
CA ASN A 208 1.02 -17.69 17.88
C ASN A 208 0.09 -17.52 16.67
N ASP A 209 0.09 -18.51 15.78
CA ASP A 209 -0.72 -18.50 14.56
C ASP A 209 -2.22 -18.35 14.82
N GLU A 210 -2.76 -19.08 15.80
CA GLU A 210 -4.19 -19.01 16.15
C GLU A 210 -4.52 -17.67 16.80
N GLY A 211 -3.63 -17.17 17.68
CA GLY A 211 -3.76 -15.85 18.28
C GLY A 211 -3.84 -14.74 17.23
N ILE A 212 -3.00 -14.80 16.19
CA ILE A 212 -2.96 -13.81 15.11
C ILE A 212 -4.17 -13.92 14.17
N ARG A 213 -4.59 -15.13 13.80
CA ARG A 213 -5.80 -15.33 12.97
C ARG A 213 -7.08 -14.82 13.65
N ASN A 214 -7.10 -14.79 14.98
CA ASN A 214 -8.25 -14.30 15.75
C ASN A 214 -8.21 -12.77 16.00
N LEU A 215 -7.18 -12.05 15.52
CA LEU A 215 -7.12 -10.60 15.66
C LEU A 215 -8.03 -9.91 14.65
N LYS A 216 -8.77 -8.90 15.12
CA LYS A 216 -9.67 -8.11 14.28
C LYS A 216 -8.90 -7.32 13.22
N GLY A 217 -9.18 -7.58 11.94
CA GLY A 217 -8.45 -6.99 10.81
C GLY A 217 -7.32 -7.85 10.25
N VAL A 218 -7.16 -9.09 10.73
CA VAL A 218 -6.32 -10.12 10.12
C VAL A 218 -7.22 -11.14 9.42
N ILE A 219 -6.97 -11.37 8.13
CA ILE A 219 -7.71 -12.31 7.28
C ILE A 219 -7.14 -13.74 7.42
N ASP A 220 -5.81 -13.87 7.41
CA ASP A 220 -5.13 -15.17 7.52
C ASP A 220 -3.66 -14.99 7.91
N VAL A 221 -3.03 -16.10 8.29
CA VAL A 221 -1.58 -16.22 8.50
C VAL A 221 -1.02 -17.27 7.54
N ALA A 222 -0.03 -16.87 6.75
CA ALA A 222 0.68 -17.74 5.81
C ALA A 222 2.19 -17.76 6.11
N LYS A 223 2.84 -18.91 5.88
CA LYS A 223 4.30 -19.07 6.04
C LYS A 223 4.89 -19.51 4.71
N ALA A 224 5.71 -18.67 4.10
CA ALA A 224 6.35 -18.98 2.82
C ALA A 224 7.67 -18.22 2.65
N GLY A 225 8.70 -18.90 2.16
CA GLY A 225 10.00 -18.27 1.86
C GLY A 225 10.74 -17.73 3.09
N GLY A 226 10.57 -18.35 4.26
CA GLY A 226 11.17 -17.89 5.53
C GLY A 226 10.56 -16.59 6.08
N GLN A 227 9.35 -16.25 5.63
CA GLN A 227 8.59 -15.09 6.08
C GLN A 227 7.31 -15.55 6.79
N TYR A 228 7.05 -14.93 7.93
CA TYR A 228 5.78 -15.03 8.64
C TYR A 228 4.82 -13.95 8.13
N GLN A 229 3.79 -14.32 7.38
CA GLN A 229 2.93 -13.39 6.66
C GLN A 229 1.57 -13.26 7.35
N VAL A 230 1.22 -12.05 7.72
CA VAL A 230 -0.09 -11.68 8.24
C VAL A 230 -0.87 -11.01 7.11
N VAL A 231 -1.95 -11.65 6.67
CA VAL A 231 -2.82 -11.16 5.60
C VAL A 231 -3.79 -10.16 6.22
N ILE A 232 -3.72 -8.90 5.80
CA ILE A 232 -4.54 -7.79 6.33
C ILE A 232 -5.59 -7.34 5.30
N GLY A 233 -5.28 -7.46 4.00
CA GLY A 233 -6.10 -6.91 2.92
C GLY A 233 -5.78 -5.44 2.62
N PRO A 234 -6.75 -4.62 2.17
CA PRO A 234 -6.49 -3.26 1.65
C PRO A 234 -5.87 -2.28 2.68
N ALA A 235 -6.04 -2.54 3.98
CA ALA A 235 -5.52 -1.70 5.06
C ALA A 235 -4.06 -1.99 5.43
N VAL A 236 -3.35 -2.82 4.67
CA VAL A 236 -2.00 -3.30 5.00
C VAL A 236 -0.99 -2.17 5.24
N THR A 237 -1.06 -1.08 4.48
CA THR A 237 -0.13 0.05 4.60
C THR A 237 -0.30 0.75 5.94
N ASP A 238 -1.55 1.01 6.34
CA ASP A 238 -1.84 1.68 7.62
C ASP A 238 -1.46 0.81 8.83
N VAL A 239 -1.63 -0.51 8.72
CA VAL A 239 -1.23 -1.47 9.76
C VAL A 239 0.30 -1.58 9.82
N TYR A 240 0.97 -1.61 8.67
CA TYR A 240 2.43 -1.60 8.57
C TYR A 240 3.02 -0.34 9.20
N ASP A 241 2.50 0.85 8.85
CA ASP A 241 2.97 2.13 9.41
C ASP A 241 2.80 2.16 10.93
N ALA A 242 1.68 1.63 11.44
CA ALA A 242 1.43 1.50 12.87
C ALA A 242 2.41 0.52 13.57
N ILE A 243 2.78 -0.58 12.91
CA ILE A 243 3.79 -1.53 13.41
C ILE A 243 5.17 -0.89 13.44
N VAL A 244 5.58 -0.22 12.36
CA VAL A 244 6.89 0.45 12.28
C VAL A 244 6.98 1.59 13.29
N ALA A 245 5.91 2.36 13.47
CA ALA A 245 5.84 3.42 14.47
C ALA A 245 6.04 2.90 15.91
N GLN A 246 5.63 1.66 16.20
CA GLN A 246 5.78 1.04 17.52
C GLN A 246 7.11 0.32 17.72
N LEU A 247 7.64 -0.30 16.68
CA LEU A 247 8.95 -0.97 16.73
C LEU A 247 10.10 0.04 16.71
N GLY A 248 9.86 1.22 16.14
CA GLY A 248 10.86 2.27 16.01
C GLY A 248 11.68 2.17 14.71
N PRO A 249 12.58 3.14 14.48
CA PRO A 249 13.41 3.18 13.27
C PRO A 249 14.32 1.94 13.18
N GLY A 250 14.42 1.35 11.98
CA GLY A 250 15.28 0.19 11.70
C GLY A 250 14.56 -1.12 11.37
N PHE A 251 13.23 -1.18 11.52
CA PHE A 251 12.44 -2.39 11.25
C PHE A 251 11.69 -2.37 9.91
N GLY A 252 11.42 -1.19 9.33
CA GLY A 252 10.47 -0.99 8.24
C GLY A 252 11.09 -0.59 6.90
N ASP A 253 11.99 -1.39 6.34
CA ASP A 253 12.52 -1.17 4.99
C ASP A 253 12.53 -2.47 4.18
N ALA A 254 11.93 -2.44 2.98
CA ALA A 254 11.94 -3.54 2.01
C ALA A 254 13.36 -3.94 1.56
N ASP A 255 14.32 -3.01 1.66
CA ASP A 255 15.73 -3.27 1.41
C ASP A 255 16.43 -3.96 2.60
N ALA A 256 15.95 -3.79 3.84
CA ALA A 256 16.62 -4.32 5.03
C ALA A 256 16.40 -5.83 5.23
N SER A 257 15.27 -6.36 4.75
CA SER A 257 14.87 -7.75 5.03
C SER A 257 15.37 -8.76 3.99
N ALA A 258 15.41 -8.39 2.70
CA ALA A 258 16.15 -9.15 1.70
C ALA A 258 17.64 -9.24 2.07
N VAL A 259 18.19 -8.11 2.56
CA VAL A 259 19.56 -8.04 3.08
C VAL A 259 19.75 -8.86 4.36
N ALA A 260 18.75 -8.97 5.24
CA ALA A 260 18.86 -9.75 6.48
C ALA A 260 18.86 -11.27 6.23
N THR A 261 17.98 -11.77 5.36
CA THR A 261 17.94 -13.20 4.97
C THR A 261 19.15 -13.58 4.12
N GLU A 262 19.60 -12.70 3.23
CA GLU A 262 20.82 -12.87 2.44
C GLU A 262 22.08 -12.77 3.31
N LYS A 263 22.11 -11.91 4.34
CA LYS A 263 23.20 -11.84 5.36
C LYS A 263 23.29 -13.11 6.19
N GLU A 264 22.17 -13.69 6.65
CA GLU A 264 22.19 -14.95 7.40
C GLU A 264 22.58 -16.15 6.54
N ALA A 265 22.07 -16.24 5.32
CA ALA A 265 22.45 -17.27 4.35
C ALA A 265 23.93 -17.16 3.94
N ASN A 266 24.44 -15.95 3.67
CA ASN A 266 25.87 -15.73 3.42
C ASN A 266 26.73 -16.03 4.65
N ARG A 267 26.29 -15.69 5.86
CA ARG A 267 27.06 -15.97 7.10
C ARG A 267 27.20 -17.47 7.34
N LEU A 268 26.14 -18.24 7.14
CA LEU A 268 26.13 -19.70 7.25
C LEU A 268 26.96 -20.35 6.13
N ALA A 269 26.93 -19.80 4.92
CA ALA A 269 27.78 -20.24 3.81
C ALA A 269 29.27 -19.91 4.07
N TRP A 270 29.58 -18.73 4.61
CA TRP A 270 30.96 -18.29 4.92
C TRP A 270 31.59 -19.11 6.04
N GLN A 271 30.82 -19.56 7.03
CA GLN A 271 31.30 -20.46 8.09
C GLN A 271 31.75 -21.82 7.54
N LYS A 272 31.16 -22.31 6.43
CA LYS A 272 31.49 -23.59 5.79
C LYS A 272 32.57 -23.49 4.70
N MET A 273 33.08 -22.30 4.40
CA MET A 273 34.08 -22.07 3.34
C MET A 273 35.52 -22.26 3.83
N THR A 274 36.37 -22.79 2.95
CA THR A 274 37.82 -22.88 3.17
C THR A 274 38.49 -21.49 3.20
N PRO A 275 39.67 -21.33 3.82
CA PRO A 275 40.34 -20.02 3.93
C PRO A 275 40.55 -19.31 2.58
N TRP A 276 40.87 -20.06 1.52
CA TRP A 276 41.03 -19.52 0.17
C TRP A 276 39.70 -19.06 -0.45
N GLN A 277 38.61 -19.79 -0.19
CA GLN A 277 37.27 -19.41 -0.63
C GLN A 277 36.76 -18.16 0.10
N LYS A 278 37.12 -17.97 1.38
CA LYS A 278 36.78 -16.76 2.15
C LYS A 278 37.43 -15.51 1.58
N VAL A 279 38.69 -15.58 1.16
CA VAL A 279 39.39 -14.45 0.51
C VAL A 279 38.74 -14.12 -0.84
N LYS A 280 38.47 -15.12 -1.67
CA LYS A 280 37.79 -14.93 -2.96
C LYS A 280 36.38 -14.37 -2.81
N HIS A 281 35.63 -14.84 -1.82
CA HIS A 281 34.28 -14.35 -1.51
C HIS A 281 34.29 -12.93 -0.97
N GLY A 282 35.27 -12.57 -0.13
CA GLY A 282 35.46 -11.19 0.35
C GLY A 282 35.75 -10.22 -0.79
N PHE A 283 36.63 -10.61 -1.73
CA PHE A 283 36.93 -9.79 -2.91
C PHE A 283 35.72 -9.68 -3.86
N SER A 284 35.01 -10.79 -4.10
CA SER A 284 33.79 -10.80 -4.91
C SER A 284 32.67 -9.94 -4.30
N SER A 285 32.55 -9.94 -2.97
CA SER A 285 31.56 -9.14 -2.25
C SER A 285 31.89 -7.64 -2.32
N LEU A 286 33.18 -7.28 -2.19
CA LEU A 286 33.64 -5.91 -2.38
C LEU A 286 33.33 -5.40 -3.80
N ILE A 287 33.64 -6.20 -4.82
CA ILE A 287 33.28 -5.87 -6.21
C ILE A 287 31.77 -5.73 -6.36
N GLY A 288 30.97 -6.64 -5.78
CA GLY A 288 29.51 -6.59 -5.83
C GLY A 288 28.89 -5.35 -5.16
N VAL A 289 29.55 -4.82 -4.12
CA VAL A 289 29.17 -3.57 -3.44
C VAL A 289 29.51 -2.36 -4.31
N ILE A 290 30.71 -2.33 -4.90
CA ILE A 290 31.14 -1.26 -5.81
C ILE A 290 30.19 -1.21 -7.02
N THR A 291 30.03 -2.33 -7.74
CA THR A 291 29.14 -2.40 -8.90
C THR A 291 27.70 -2.09 -8.51
N GLY A 292 27.24 -2.58 -7.36
CA GLY A 292 25.89 -2.39 -6.85
C GLY A 292 25.53 -0.95 -6.51
N SER A 293 26.44 -0.23 -5.87
CA SER A 293 26.24 1.16 -5.48
C SER A 293 26.18 2.11 -6.70
N MET A 294 26.76 1.71 -7.84
CA MET A 294 26.69 2.50 -9.07
C MET A 294 25.36 2.37 -9.81
N ILE A 295 24.64 1.24 -9.69
CA ILE A 295 23.43 0.96 -10.51
C ILE A 295 22.40 2.10 -10.45
N PRO A 296 22.01 2.63 -9.27
CA PRO A 296 21.03 3.72 -9.21
C PRO A 296 21.53 5.04 -9.82
N VAL A 297 22.84 5.18 -10.02
CA VAL A 297 23.49 6.40 -10.51
C VAL A 297 23.72 6.35 -12.04
N ILE A 298 23.62 5.18 -12.68
CA ILE A 298 23.86 5.00 -14.13
C ILE A 298 22.95 5.90 -14.97
N GLY A 299 21.66 5.97 -14.64
CA GLY A 299 20.69 6.79 -15.37
C GLY A 299 21.01 8.29 -15.29
N LEU A 300 21.47 8.76 -14.12
CA LEU A 300 21.88 10.15 -13.91
C LEU A 300 23.15 10.48 -14.69
N LEU A 301 24.12 9.56 -14.72
CA LEU A 301 25.37 9.72 -15.48
C LEU A 301 25.10 9.75 -16.99
N ALA A 302 24.20 8.90 -17.48
CA ALA A 302 23.78 8.90 -18.88
C ALA A 302 23.09 10.21 -19.26
N ALA A 303 22.13 10.68 -18.45
CA ALA A 303 21.43 11.93 -18.68
C ALA A 303 22.38 13.13 -18.68
N SER A 304 23.30 13.20 -17.72
CA SER A 304 24.33 14.23 -17.65
C SER A 304 25.26 14.19 -18.87
N GLY A 305 25.73 13.00 -19.27
CA GLY A 305 26.59 12.84 -20.45
C GLY A 305 25.90 13.30 -21.75
N ILE A 306 24.64 12.94 -21.94
CA ILE A 306 23.84 13.38 -23.09
C ILE A 306 23.65 14.90 -23.07
N LEU A 307 23.30 15.47 -21.91
CA LEU A 307 23.10 16.91 -21.75
C LEU A 307 24.37 17.69 -22.09
N LYS A 308 25.53 17.27 -21.58
CA LYS A 308 26.82 17.88 -21.89
C LYS A 308 27.22 17.69 -23.36
N GLY A 309 26.93 16.52 -23.94
CA GLY A 309 27.14 16.26 -25.35
C GLY A 309 26.35 17.21 -26.25
N ILE A 310 25.05 17.39 -25.97
CA ILE A 310 24.20 18.35 -26.69
C ILE A 310 24.69 19.78 -26.49
N LEU A 311 25.01 20.17 -25.25
CA LEU A 311 25.52 21.51 -24.96
C LEU A 311 26.84 21.80 -25.69
N SER A 312 27.73 20.81 -25.76
CA SER A 312 28.99 20.89 -26.52
C SER A 312 28.73 21.09 -28.03
N LEU A 313 27.78 20.35 -28.62
CA LEU A 313 27.39 20.53 -30.02
C LEU A 313 26.81 21.93 -30.28
N LEU A 314 25.89 22.40 -29.42
CA LEU A 314 25.29 23.73 -29.54
C LEU A 314 26.35 24.85 -29.43
N THR A 315 27.38 24.65 -28.61
CA THR A 315 28.49 25.59 -28.48
C THR A 315 29.39 25.55 -29.71
N ASN A 316 29.69 24.37 -30.24
CA ASN A 316 30.50 24.19 -31.46
C ASN A 316 29.85 24.77 -32.70
N PHE A 317 28.52 24.64 -32.85
CA PHE A 317 27.74 25.27 -33.93
C PHE A 317 27.47 26.76 -33.70
N LYS A 318 28.04 27.37 -32.64
CA LYS A 318 27.86 28.78 -32.26
C LYS A 318 26.39 29.18 -32.03
N LEU A 319 25.54 28.22 -31.73
CA LEU A 319 24.12 28.46 -31.35
C LEU A 319 24.02 28.97 -29.92
N VAL A 320 24.98 28.61 -29.06
CA VAL A 320 25.06 29.06 -27.66
C VAL A 320 26.49 29.49 -27.35
N SER A 321 26.67 30.63 -26.69
CA SER A 321 27.99 31.08 -26.22
C SER A 321 28.32 30.49 -24.85
N ALA A 322 29.58 30.07 -24.65
CA ALA A 322 30.09 29.61 -23.37
C ALA A 322 30.10 30.71 -22.28
N THR A 323 29.96 31.98 -22.67
CA THR A 323 29.95 33.13 -21.75
C THR A 323 28.56 33.50 -21.23
N THR A 324 27.51 32.86 -21.74
CA THR A 324 26.13 33.19 -21.38
C THR A 324 25.73 32.56 -20.04
N PRO A 325 24.95 33.24 -19.18
CA PRO A 325 24.44 32.64 -17.94
C PRO A 325 23.64 31.35 -18.17
N THR A 326 22.89 31.28 -19.27
CA THR A 326 22.16 30.07 -19.68
C THR A 326 23.09 28.88 -19.90
N TYR A 327 24.24 29.10 -20.53
CA TYR A 327 25.25 28.05 -20.70
C TYR A 327 25.80 27.60 -19.34
N ALA A 328 26.12 28.55 -18.46
CA ALA A 328 26.65 28.23 -17.13
C ALA A 328 25.67 27.37 -16.31
N ILE A 329 24.37 27.69 -16.35
CA ILE A 329 23.33 26.90 -15.65
C ILE A 329 23.23 25.50 -16.23
N ILE A 330 23.12 25.35 -17.55
CA ILE A 330 22.97 24.03 -18.19
C ILE A 330 24.24 23.19 -18.02
N ASN A 331 25.42 23.82 -18.11
CA ASN A 331 26.69 23.15 -17.85
C ASN A 331 26.77 22.69 -16.39
N ALA A 332 26.37 23.53 -15.44
CA ALA A 332 26.31 23.16 -14.02
C ALA A 332 25.35 21.99 -13.75
N MET A 333 24.20 21.92 -14.44
CA MET A 333 23.27 20.79 -14.34
C MET A 333 23.92 19.47 -14.83
N GLY A 334 24.73 19.53 -15.88
CA GLY A 334 25.52 18.39 -16.33
C GLY A 334 26.62 18.03 -15.32
N ASP A 335 27.42 19.02 -14.92
CA ASP A 335 28.56 18.82 -14.02
C ASP A 335 28.15 18.33 -12.63
N SER A 336 26.98 18.72 -12.12
CA SER A 336 26.56 18.40 -10.76
C SER A 336 26.52 16.90 -10.49
N VAL A 337 26.15 16.07 -11.48
CA VAL A 337 26.08 14.61 -11.28
C VAL A 337 27.47 14.02 -11.06
N PHE A 338 28.49 14.51 -11.77
CA PHE A 338 29.87 14.07 -11.61
C PHE A 338 30.52 14.69 -10.38
N TYR A 339 30.28 15.98 -10.15
CA TYR A 339 30.83 16.72 -9.02
C TYR A 339 30.35 16.16 -7.68
N PHE A 340 29.06 15.84 -7.56
CA PHE A 340 28.48 15.26 -6.35
C PHE A 340 28.43 13.72 -6.39
N LEU A 341 29.10 13.08 -7.35
CA LEU A 341 29.13 11.62 -7.49
C LEU A 341 29.50 10.93 -6.17
N PRO A 342 30.54 11.35 -5.42
CA PRO A 342 30.88 10.70 -4.15
C PRO A 342 29.75 10.70 -3.11
N ILE A 343 28.92 11.76 -3.07
CA ILE A 343 27.76 11.84 -2.17
C ILE A 343 26.71 10.81 -2.59
N PHE A 344 26.36 10.77 -3.88
CA PHE A 344 25.37 9.82 -4.39
C PHE A 344 25.81 8.38 -4.19
N VAL A 345 27.08 8.08 -4.46
CA VAL A 345 27.68 6.76 -4.25
C VAL A 345 27.69 6.37 -2.79
N GLY A 346 28.07 7.28 -1.88
CA GLY A 346 28.05 7.03 -0.45
C GLY A 346 26.63 6.69 0.03
N PHE A 347 25.64 7.46 -0.42
CA PHE A 347 24.23 7.27 -0.10
C PHE A 347 23.67 5.95 -0.63
N THR A 348 23.94 5.59 -1.89
CA THR A 348 23.44 4.33 -2.50
C THR A 348 24.17 3.11 -1.94
N ALA A 349 25.48 3.22 -1.67
CA ALA A 349 26.25 2.17 -1.00
C ALA A 349 25.71 1.90 0.41
N ALA A 350 25.35 2.95 1.15
CA ALA A 350 24.77 2.80 2.49
C ALA A 350 23.45 2.04 2.48
N LYS A 351 22.55 2.37 1.55
CA LYS A 351 21.31 1.61 1.34
C LYS A 351 21.58 0.14 1.05
N LYS A 352 22.59 -0.16 0.21
CA LYS A 352 22.95 -1.54 -0.13
C LYS A 352 23.61 -2.31 1.02
N LEU A 353 24.35 -1.62 1.89
CA LEU A 353 25.06 -2.24 3.02
C LEU A 353 24.22 -2.29 4.31
N GLY A 354 23.10 -1.55 4.36
CA GLY A 354 22.30 -1.35 5.55
C GLY A 354 22.96 -0.41 6.56
N SER A 355 23.72 0.57 6.09
CA SER A 355 24.27 1.68 6.89
C SER A 355 23.41 2.92 6.72
N ASP A 356 23.57 3.91 7.60
CA ASP A 356 22.82 5.17 7.51
C ASP A 356 23.18 5.95 6.23
N PRO A 357 22.21 6.19 5.32
CA PRO A 357 22.49 6.85 4.05
C PRO A 357 22.92 8.32 4.18
N VAL A 358 22.44 9.02 5.21
CA VAL A 358 22.76 10.43 5.44
C VAL A 358 24.21 10.55 5.91
N ILE A 359 24.62 9.73 6.88
CA ILE A 359 26.00 9.70 7.39
C ILE A 359 26.98 9.34 6.27
N MET A 360 26.69 8.30 5.50
CA MET A 360 27.57 7.88 4.41
C MET A 360 27.59 8.88 3.24
N GLY A 361 26.48 9.56 2.99
CA GLY A 361 26.42 10.67 2.05
C GLY A 361 27.30 11.84 2.48
N ILE A 362 27.32 12.18 3.77
CA ILE A 362 28.21 13.20 4.34
C ILE A 362 29.69 12.81 4.17
N ILE A 363 30.04 11.54 4.37
CA ILE A 363 31.41 11.04 4.11
C ILE A 363 31.79 11.25 2.65
N GLY A 364 30.88 10.99 1.71
CA GLY A 364 31.07 11.34 0.30
C GLY A 364 31.23 12.85 0.09
N GLY A 365 30.48 13.66 0.84
CA GLY A 365 30.52 15.13 0.79
C GLY A 365 31.87 15.73 1.21
N VAL A 366 32.62 15.04 2.07
CA VAL A 366 34.01 15.41 2.39
C VAL A 366 34.87 15.40 1.13
N LEU A 367 34.70 14.41 0.25
CA LEU A 367 35.47 14.31 -1.01
C LEU A 367 35.12 15.41 -2.01
N THR A 368 33.93 15.98 -1.91
CA THR A 368 33.47 17.08 -2.76
C THR A 368 33.61 18.44 -2.08
N TYR A 369 34.22 18.49 -0.89
CA TYR A 369 34.42 19.74 -0.17
C TYR A 369 35.37 20.65 -0.98
N PRO A 370 35.06 21.94 -1.22
CA PRO A 370 35.82 22.78 -2.13
C PRO A 370 37.33 22.84 -1.85
N ALA A 371 37.73 22.85 -0.58
CA ALA A 371 39.16 22.84 -0.22
C ALA A 371 39.85 21.51 -0.57
N ILE A 372 39.15 20.38 -0.44
CA ILE A 372 39.67 19.05 -0.80
C ILE A 372 39.78 18.90 -2.32
N VAL A 373 38.77 19.35 -3.06
CA VAL A 373 38.82 19.39 -4.53
C VAL A 373 39.95 20.30 -5.00
N GLY A 374 40.14 21.45 -4.36
CA GLY A 374 41.24 22.38 -4.67
C GLY A 374 42.62 21.77 -4.43
N MET A 375 42.80 20.99 -3.35
CA MET A 375 44.07 20.29 -3.09
C MET A 375 44.37 19.20 -4.13
N ALA A 376 43.36 18.56 -4.69
CA ALA A 376 43.53 17.53 -5.72
C ALA A 376 43.86 18.08 -7.12
N THR A 377 43.55 19.36 -7.37
CA THR A 377 43.78 20.02 -8.67
C THR A 377 45.02 20.91 -8.68
N THR A 378 45.57 21.26 -7.53
CA THR A 378 46.90 21.89 -7.46
C THR A 378 47.97 20.85 -7.78
N GLU A 379 48.53 20.90 -8.98
CA GLU A 379 49.84 20.32 -9.26
C GLU A 379 50.84 20.98 -8.29
N VAL A 380 51.20 20.27 -7.22
CA VAL A 380 52.37 20.65 -6.42
C VAL A 380 53.58 20.42 -7.34
N PRO A 381 54.31 21.47 -7.77
CA PRO A 381 55.61 21.24 -8.36
C PRO A 381 56.45 20.61 -7.25
N TYR A 382 56.84 19.36 -7.41
CA TYR A 382 57.86 18.75 -6.57
C TYR A 382 59.17 19.52 -6.80
N ASN A 383 59.42 20.55 -6.01
CA ASN A 383 60.75 21.06 -5.77
C ASN A 383 61.39 20.14 -4.72
N CYS A 384 61.94 19.02 -5.18
CA CYS A 384 63.04 18.33 -4.51
C CYS A 384 64.37 18.85 -5.05
#